data_AF-A0A2W4L4D3-F1
#
_entry.id   AF-A0A2W4L4D3-F1
#
_cell.length_a   1.000
_cell.length_b   1.000
_cell.length_c   1.000
_cell.angle_alpha   90.00
_cell.angle_beta   90.00
_cell.angle_gamma   90.00
#
_symmetry.space_group_name_H-M   'P 1'
#
loop_
_entity.id
_entity.type
_entity.pdbx_description
1 polymer ?
#
loop_
_entity_poly.entity_id
_entity_poly.type
_entity_poly.pdbx_seq_one_letter_code
_entity_poly.pdbx_strand_id
1 'polypeptide(L)'
;MYKGQAVLWAVEAALARARRRRRRPRPADPATKAAMAVLDGMPEKLREQVRVIQAGSPDDVQFTLAGGKRVRWGSARQGAVKAQVLAALLSQPGTVYDVSSPELPTVR
;
A
#
# COMPACT_ATOMS: atom_id res chain seq x y z
N MET A 1 -34.06 -9.79 -3.26
CA MET A 1 -33.56 -8.86 -2.22
C MET A 1 -32.48 -9.59 -1.44
N TYR A 2 -31.22 -9.20 -1.31
CA TYR A 2 -30.38 -8.18 -1.96
C TYR A 2 -29.34 -8.91 -2.84
N LYS A 3 -29.14 -8.40 -4.06
CA LYS A 3 -28.43 -9.08 -5.16
C LYS A 3 -26.91 -9.13 -4.92
N GLY A 4 -26.33 -10.32 -4.98
CA GLY A 4 -24.90 -10.61 -4.99
C GLY A 4 -24.19 -10.19 -6.28
N GLN A 5 -24.34 -8.94 -6.69
CA GLN A 5 -23.81 -8.41 -7.95
C GLN A 5 -22.92 -7.16 -7.79
N ALA A 6 -22.78 -6.62 -6.57
CA ALA A 6 -21.97 -5.44 -6.28
C ALA A 6 -20.52 -5.76 -5.84
N VAL A 7 -20.28 -6.95 -5.30
CA VAL A 7 -18.94 -7.35 -4.78
C VAL A 7 -17.96 -7.63 -5.93
N LEU A 8 -18.49 -8.06 -7.09
CA LEU A 8 -17.69 -8.39 -8.27
C LEU A 8 -17.20 -7.14 -9.02
N TRP A 9 -17.91 -6.01 -8.92
CA TRP A 9 -17.50 -4.74 -9.55
C TRP A 9 -16.29 -4.09 -8.88
N ALA A 10 -16.10 -4.22 -7.56
CA ALA A 10 -14.97 -3.61 -6.87
C ALA A 10 -13.63 -4.32 -7.15
N VAL A 11 -13.67 -5.64 -7.37
CA VAL A 11 -12.49 -6.44 -7.69
C VAL A 11 -12.14 -6.33 -9.18
N GLU A 12 -13.13 -6.40 -10.08
CA GLU A 12 -12.92 -6.23 -11.52
C GLU A 12 -12.58 -4.79 -11.93
N ALA A 13 -13.21 -3.75 -11.35
CA ALA A 13 -12.89 -2.36 -11.72
C ALA A 13 -11.51 -1.92 -11.21
N ALA A 14 -11.06 -2.44 -10.07
CA ALA A 14 -9.70 -2.23 -9.56
C ALA A 14 -8.66 -2.96 -10.44
N LEU A 15 -8.98 -4.15 -10.95
CA LEU A 15 -8.11 -4.91 -11.86
C LEU A 15 -8.16 -4.39 -13.31
N ALA A 16 -9.27 -3.83 -13.77
CA ALA A 16 -9.41 -3.22 -15.10
C ALA A 16 -8.62 -1.91 -15.20
N ARG A 17 -8.56 -1.10 -14.13
CA ARG A 17 -7.62 0.05 -14.03
C ARG A 17 -6.16 -0.39 -13.84
N ALA A 18 -5.92 -1.61 -13.40
CA ALA A 18 -4.59 -2.18 -13.16
C ALA A 18 -3.94 -2.82 -14.40
N ARG A 19 -4.55 -2.72 -15.59
CA ARG A 19 -3.81 -2.86 -16.87
C ARG A 19 -3.00 -1.61 -17.21
N ARG A 20 -2.71 -0.73 -16.24
CA ARG A 20 -1.59 0.22 -16.36
C ARG A 20 -0.34 -0.62 -16.59
N ARG A 21 0.19 -0.56 -17.82
CA ARG A 21 1.43 -1.23 -18.26
C ARG A 21 2.41 -1.24 -17.10
N ARG A 22 2.85 -2.43 -16.64
CA ARG A 22 3.88 -2.54 -15.60
C ARG A 22 5.08 -1.72 -16.06
N ARG A 23 5.18 -0.47 -15.59
CA ARG A 23 6.28 0.41 -15.95
C ARG A 23 7.49 -0.19 -15.27
N ARG A 24 8.48 -0.59 -16.08
CA ARG A 24 9.74 -1.08 -15.52
C ARG A 24 10.35 0.05 -14.69
N PRO A 25 10.69 -0.18 -13.41
CA PRO A 25 11.34 0.82 -12.59
C PRO A 25 12.60 1.33 -13.28
N ARG A 26 12.81 2.65 -13.26
CA ARG A 26 14.09 3.27 -13.66
C ARG A 26 14.60 4.11 -12.49
N PRO A 27 15.90 4.12 -12.18
CA PRO A 27 16.42 4.83 -11.02
C PRO A 27 16.05 6.32 -10.94
N ALA A 28 15.92 6.98 -12.09
CA ALA A 28 15.55 8.39 -12.16
C ALA A 28 14.04 8.65 -12.03
N ASP A 29 13.19 7.62 -12.13
CA ASP A 29 11.73 7.77 -12.13
C ASP A 29 11.25 8.28 -10.75
N PRO A 30 10.40 9.33 -10.69
CA PRO A 30 9.89 9.86 -9.43
C PRO A 30 9.19 8.81 -8.56
N ALA A 31 8.45 7.88 -9.19
CA ALA A 31 7.80 6.77 -8.49
C ALA A 31 8.83 5.81 -7.86
N THR A 32 9.91 5.48 -8.58
CA THR A 32 10.98 4.62 -8.04
C THR A 32 11.68 5.29 -6.86
N LYS A 33 12.00 6.58 -6.96
CA LYS A 33 12.57 7.36 -5.85
C LYS A 33 11.64 7.39 -4.64
N ALA A 34 10.34 7.58 -4.85
CA ALA A 34 9.37 7.57 -3.77
C ALA A 34 9.27 6.22 -3.07
N ALA A 35 9.27 5.11 -3.82
CA ALA A 35 9.31 3.78 -3.23
C ALA A 35 10.56 3.58 -2.33
N MET A 36 11.73 4.01 -2.79
CA MET A 36 12.97 3.93 -2.00
C MET A 36 12.89 4.82 -0.75
N ALA A 37 12.43 6.07 -0.90
CA ALA A 37 12.27 6.99 0.23
C ALA A 37 11.30 6.46 1.29
N VAL A 38 10.25 5.74 0.87
CA VAL A 38 9.33 5.05 1.78
C VAL A 38 10.07 3.97 2.56
N LEU A 39 10.85 3.11 1.89
CA LEU A 39 11.64 2.09 2.59
C LEU A 39 12.64 2.71 3.56
N ASP A 40 13.36 3.74 3.15
CA ASP A 40 14.37 4.41 3.98
C ASP A 40 13.73 5.07 5.23
N GLY A 41 12.53 5.62 5.09
CA GLY A 41 11.80 6.26 6.20
C GLY A 41 11.03 5.29 7.12
N MET A 42 10.97 3.99 6.80
CA MET A 42 10.31 2.99 7.64
C MET A 42 11.20 2.54 8.81
N PRO A 43 10.59 2.19 9.97
CA PRO A 43 11.29 1.43 10.99
C PRO A 43 11.82 0.11 10.44
N GLU A 44 13.02 -0.30 10.87
CA GLU A 44 13.71 -1.50 10.37
C GLU A 44 12.83 -2.76 10.41
N LYS A 45 12.19 -3.03 11.56
CA LYS A 45 11.28 -4.18 11.73
C LYS A 45 10.12 -4.23 10.74
N LEU A 46 9.64 -3.07 10.28
CA LEU A 46 8.59 -3.00 9.26
C LEU A 46 9.19 -3.25 7.87
N ARG A 47 10.35 -2.63 7.58
CA ARG A 47 11.07 -2.78 6.32
C ARG A 47 11.42 -4.25 6.04
N GLU A 48 11.88 -4.98 7.05
CA GLU A 48 12.22 -6.42 6.94
C GLU A 48 11.02 -7.30 6.53
N GLN A 49 9.81 -6.86 6.85
CA GLN A 49 8.59 -7.59 6.48
C GLN A 49 8.14 -7.28 5.05
N VAL A 50 8.62 -6.20 4.43
CA VAL A 50 8.22 -5.83 3.07
C VAL A 50 8.82 -6.81 2.06
N ARG A 51 7.96 -7.44 1.26
CA ARG A 51 8.34 -8.38 0.19
C ARG A 51 8.33 -7.74 -1.18
N VAL A 52 7.36 -6.89 -1.43
CA VAL A 52 7.19 -6.22 -2.71
C VAL A 52 6.74 -4.79 -2.42
N ILE A 53 7.41 -3.81 -3.02
CA ILE A 53 6.97 -2.42 -3.01
C ILE A 53 6.68 -1.97 -4.44
N GLN A 54 5.64 -1.16 -4.60
CA GLN A 54 5.22 -0.61 -5.87
C GLN A 54 4.82 0.85 -5.67
N ALA A 55 5.14 1.68 -6.66
CA ALA A 55 4.72 3.07 -6.69
C ALA A 55 4.15 3.40 -8.07
N GLY A 56 2.91 3.90 -8.09
CA GLY A 56 2.28 4.45 -9.29
C GLY A 56 2.70 5.89 -9.55
N SER A 57 2.88 6.65 -8.47
CA SER A 57 3.34 8.04 -8.41
C SER A 57 4.03 8.29 -7.07
N PRO A 58 4.64 9.47 -6.84
CA PRO A 58 5.20 9.81 -5.53
C PRO A 58 4.22 9.79 -4.35
N ASP A 59 2.93 9.96 -4.62
CA ASP A 59 1.85 9.97 -3.61
C ASP A 59 1.04 8.66 -3.58
N ASP A 60 1.38 7.68 -4.42
CA ASP A 60 0.71 6.39 -4.54
C ASP A 60 1.74 5.26 -4.40
N VAL A 61 2.22 5.06 -3.17
CA VAL A 61 3.07 3.93 -2.79
C VAL A 61 2.26 2.89 -2.04
N GLN A 62 2.48 1.63 -2.39
CA GLN A 62 1.87 0.46 -1.78
C GLN A 62 2.91 -0.66 -1.64
N PHE A 63 2.74 -1.52 -0.64
CA PHE A 63 3.62 -2.66 -0.46
C PHE A 63 2.88 -3.88 0.09
N THR A 64 3.50 -5.03 -0.09
CA THR A 64 3.02 -6.31 0.41
C THR A 64 3.99 -6.80 1.48
N LEU A 65 3.44 -7.15 2.64
CA LEU A 65 4.18 -7.73 3.76
C LEU A 65 4.34 -9.25 3.59
N ALA A 66 5.26 -9.82 4.35
CA ALA A 66 5.34 -11.25 4.58
C ALA A 66 3.97 -11.77 5.07
N GLY A 67 3.50 -12.88 4.49
CA GLY A 67 2.13 -13.38 4.73
C GLY A 67 1.05 -12.80 3.80
N GLY A 68 1.42 -11.95 2.83
CA GLY A 68 0.54 -11.55 1.73
C GLY A 68 -0.39 -10.36 2.03
N LYS A 69 -0.30 -9.77 3.23
CA LYS A 69 -1.06 -8.56 3.60
C LYS A 69 -0.59 -7.37 2.76
N ARG A 70 -1.54 -6.60 2.22
CA ARG A 70 -1.28 -5.42 1.38
C ARG A 70 -1.47 -4.15 2.18
N VAL A 71 -0.58 -3.19 1.97
CA VAL A 71 -0.59 -1.90 2.64
C VAL A 71 -0.59 -0.78 1.60
N ARG A 72 -1.52 0.16 1.72
CA ARG A 72 -1.50 1.43 0.99
C ARG A 72 -0.86 2.49 1.89
N TRP A 73 0.26 3.03 1.44
CA TRP A 73 1.08 3.94 2.22
C TRP A 73 0.95 5.40 1.78
N GLY A 74 0.63 5.64 0.51
CA GLY A 74 0.60 6.99 -0.07
C GLY A 74 2.02 7.55 -0.23
N SER A 75 2.25 8.81 0.17
CA SER A 75 3.57 9.44 0.08
C SER A 75 4.53 9.00 1.21
N ALA A 76 5.83 9.27 1.03
CA ALA A 76 6.87 9.02 2.04
C ALA A 76 6.76 9.88 3.31
N ARG A 77 5.85 10.85 3.33
CA ARG A 77 5.66 11.75 4.48
C ARG A 77 5.06 11.01 5.66
N GLN A 78 5.42 11.46 6.86
CA GLN A 78 4.88 10.96 8.14
C GLN A 78 5.14 9.46 8.36
N GLY A 79 6.27 8.94 7.86
CA GLY A 79 6.54 7.50 7.87
C GLY A 79 6.52 6.85 9.25
N ALA A 80 7.06 7.53 10.27
CA ALA A 80 7.02 7.05 11.64
C ALA A 80 5.59 6.92 12.20
N VAL A 81 4.74 7.93 11.97
CA VAL A 81 3.33 7.92 12.40
C VAL A 81 2.55 6.82 11.69
N LYS A 82 2.70 6.73 10.36
CA LYS A 82 2.06 5.67 9.54
C LYS A 82 2.47 4.27 9.99
N ALA A 83 3.74 4.07 10.37
CA ALA A 83 4.22 2.79 10.86
C ALA A 83 3.57 2.39 12.20
N GLN A 84 3.39 3.35 13.12
CA GLN A 84 2.70 3.11 14.40
C GLN A 84 1.23 2.74 14.17
N VAL A 85 0.54 3.50 13.31
CA VAL A 85 -0.85 3.22 12.94
C VAL A 85 -0.97 1.83 12.29
N LEU A 86 -0.07 1.50 11.36
CA LEU A 86 -0.05 0.19 10.71
C LEU A 86 0.14 -0.95 11.71
N ALA A 87 1.03 -0.79 12.69
CA ALA A 87 1.24 -1.80 13.73
C ALA A 87 -0.03 -2.07 14.53
N ALA A 88 -0.79 -1.04 14.88
CA ALA A 88 -2.09 -1.18 15.54
C ALA A 88 -3.12 -1.88 14.65
N LEU A 89 -3.20 -1.51 13.36
CA LEU A 89 -4.13 -2.13 12.43
C LEU A 89 -3.83 -3.61 12.16
N LEU A 90 -2.56 -4.02 12.13
CA LEU A 90 -2.16 -5.40 11.84
C LEU A 90 -2.68 -6.41 12.88
N SER A 91 -3.08 -5.95 14.07
CA SER A 91 -3.76 -6.75 15.09
C SER A 91 -5.22 -7.06 14.75
N GLN A 92 -5.80 -6.33 13.80
CA GLN A 92 -7.18 -6.53 13.34
C GLN A 92 -7.22 -7.52 12.16
N PRO A 93 -8.29 -8.33 12.06
CA PRO A 93 -8.49 -9.22 10.92
C PRO A 93 -8.63 -8.40 9.64
N GLY A 94 -7.89 -8.80 8.61
CA GLY A 94 -7.86 -8.09 7.34
C GLY A 94 -6.69 -8.51 6.46
N THR A 95 -6.79 -8.12 5.20
CA THR A 95 -5.77 -8.37 4.18
C THR A 95 -5.31 -7.09 3.50
N VAL A 96 -6.08 -6.00 3.62
CA VAL A 96 -5.74 -4.69 3.07
C VAL A 96 -5.78 -3.63 4.18
N TYR A 97 -4.66 -2.92 4.33
CA TYR A 97 -4.48 -1.88 5.32
C TYR A 97 -4.20 -0.56 4.62
N ASP A 98 -5.00 0.47 4.86
CA ASP A 98 -4.76 1.81 4.30
C ASP A 98 -4.31 2.75 5.41
N VAL A 99 -3.09 3.24 5.28
CA VAL A 99 -2.46 4.23 6.18
C VAL A 99 -1.97 5.45 5.38
N SER A 100 -2.52 5.67 4.18
CA SER A 100 -2.15 6.81 3.34
C SER A 100 -2.46 8.15 3.99
N SER A 101 -3.55 8.19 4.76
CA SER A 101 -3.95 9.23 5.71
C SER A 101 -3.95 8.65 7.13
N PRO A 102 -2.90 8.88 7.94
CA PRO A 102 -2.78 8.28 9.27
C PRO A 102 -3.91 8.69 10.24
N GLU A 103 -4.59 9.80 9.97
CA GLU A 103 -5.77 10.27 10.69
C GLU A 103 -7.06 9.49 10.38
N LEU A 104 -7.12 8.81 9.24
CA LEU A 104 -8.29 8.04 8.78
C LEU A 104 -7.88 6.66 8.26
N PRO A 105 -7.27 5.81 9.10
CA PRO A 105 -6.83 4.50 8.68
C PRO A 105 -8.01 3.55 8.45
N THR A 106 -7.86 2.61 7.51
CA THR A 106 -8.88 1.57 7.27
C THR A 106 -8.26 0.18 7.15
N VAL A 107 -9.03 -0.84 7.52
CA VAL A 107 -8.70 -2.26 7.35
C VAL A 107 -9.89 -2.98 6.70
N ARG A 108 -9.60 -3.90 5.78
CA ARG A 108 -10.59 -4.74 5.08
C ARG A 108 -10.05 -6.15 4.85
#